data_AF-A0A7C9H4Q0-F1
#
_entry.id   AF-A0A7C9H4Q0-F1
#
_cell.length_a   1.000
_cell.length_b   1.000
_cell.length_c   1.000
_cell.angle_alpha   90.00
_cell.angle_beta   90.00
_cell.angle_gamma   90.00
#
_symmetry.space_group_name_H-M   'P 1'
#
loop_
_entity.id
_entity.type
_entity.pdbx_description
1 polymer ?
#
loop_
_entity_poly.entity_id
_entity_poly.type
_entity_poly.pdbx_seq_one_letter_code
_entity_poly.pdbx_strand_id
1 'polypeptide(L)'
;MQFDRSFFEDEIRSGFYVTAEMKQAWASQLEVWEDFDRACRKNGIKYFADWGTLLGAVRHGGFIPWDDDMDVCMKREDYNRFNRMAKDIMPCGYDIYNIYSDENNDNMLTRIINGRNISFSKEHLEKYHGCPYIAGLDIFPLDYIAMKQEDADFQEEVISIVIRVSIFIKKHKDKLKDEGNLAIKKELESYVKQIEQLCAVTFDKNKDIQQQIRMLIDRLCSLYKERESKEIAPLLLWMDNKELKFPKEMYTEPVMLKFENIYVPAPCEYDYVLKKEYGDYHKVVLESDDAHEYPYYYKYKKFLADNGIQMCTFKINMTEYDKFMNNIHEERKKRRLTKKDNKKKILFMPFKAQNWKNMEPLWRKYIEDANNDVIVMPISYYYKNIDGTVEQYIENEKYPEYIHVISEDDYDITTCYQDEIVIQNPYDEYNVATTVHPKYYAKTLIQNTDKLTYVPWFVTDEIQQDDMRSDKSMDAYVNVPGVVYADEVIVQSDNIRNLYIRKLAGIYGDETTSIWQNKIIAEI
;
A
#
# COMPACT_ATOMS: atom_id res chain seq x y z
N MET A 1 -5.76 2.73 19.17
CA MET A 1 -6.66 3.47 18.25
C MET A 1 -7.99 2.75 17.99
N GLN A 2 -9.03 3.44 17.46
CA GLN A 2 -10.25 2.81 16.94
C GLN A 2 -10.48 3.24 15.48
N PHE A 3 -10.85 2.28 14.63
CA PHE A 3 -11.21 2.49 13.23
C PHE A 3 -12.66 2.09 13.00
N ASP A 4 -13.35 2.81 12.12
CA ASP A 4 -14.61 2.32 11.57
C ASP A 4 -14.33 1.06 10.72
N ARG A 5 -15.24 0.09 10.72
CA ARG A 5 -15.08 -1.13 9.90
C ARG A 5 -14.96 -0.81 8.42
N SER A 6 -15.64 0.24 7.95
CA SER A 6 -15.57 0.70 6.56
C SER A 6 -14.17 1.17 6.16
N PHE A 7 -13.30 1.52 7.12
CA PHE A 7 -11.91 1.87 6.82
C PHE A 7 -11.15 0.68 6.22
N PHE A 8 -11.48 -0.56 6.58
CA PHE A 8 -10.77 -1.74 6.09
C PHE A 8 -11.29 -2.25 4.75
N GLU A 9 -12.35 -1.64 4.21
CA GLU A 9 -12.85 -1.98 2.89
C GLU A 9 -11.92 -1.48 1.79
N ASP A 10 -11.93 -2.16 0.66
CA ASP A 10 -11.38 -1.60 -0.56
C ASP A 10 -12.08 -0.28 -0.91
N GLU A 11 -11.33 0.67 -1.45
CA GLU A 11 -11.87 1.99 -1.81
C GLU A 11 -11.25 2.51 -3.11
N ILE A 12 -12.01 3.35 -3.81
CA ILE A 12 -11.44 4.21 -4.86
C ILE A 12 -11.12 5.57 -4.24
N ARG A 13 -9.84 5.93 -4.25
CA ARG A 13 -9.36 7.22 -3.77
C ARG A 13 -8.57 7.90 -4.89
N SER A 14 -9.05 9.05 -5.34
CA SER A 14 -8.43 9.82 -6.44
C SER A 14 -8.18 8.97 -7.70
N GLY A 15 -9.17 8.17 -8.10
CA GLY A 15 -9.09 7.31 -9.29
C GLY A 15 -8.29 6.01 -9.09
N PHE A 16 -7.61 5.84 -7.96
CA PHE A 16 -6.78 4.67 -7.66
C PHE A 16 -7.53 3.66 -6.77
N TYR A 17 -7.34 2.36 -7.03
CA TYR A 17 -7.91 1.29 -6.22
C TYR A 17 -7.01 0.98 -5.02
N VAL A 18 -7.43 1.37 -3.82
CA VAL A 18 -6.75 1.05 -2.57
C VAL A 18 -7.33 -0.25 -2.02
N THR A 19 -6.46 -1.26 -1.85
CA THR A 19 -6.89 -2.59 -1.41
C THR A 19 -7.16 -2.65 0.09
N ALA A 20 -8.06 -3.54 0.52
CA ALA A 20 -8.29 -3.82 1.95
C ALA A 20 -6.99 -4.21 2.71
N GLU A 21 -6.09 -4.94 2.07
CA GLU A 21 -4.77 -5.29 2.63
C GLU A 21 -3.89 -4.04 2.87
N MET A 22 -3.92 -3.07 1.94
CA MET A 22 -3.22 -1.80 2.13
C MET A 22 -3.80 -1.01 3.30
N LYS A 23 -5.13 -0.99 3.45
CA LYS A 23 -5.78 -0.33 4.60
C LYS A 23 -5.37 -0.99 5.93
N GLN A 24 -5.21 -2.32 5.99
CA GLN A 24 -4.65 -3.00 7.16
C GLN A 24 -3.18 -2.59 7.42
N ALA A 25 -2.36 -2.45 6.38
CA ALA A 25 -0.98 -1.99 6.50
C ALA A 25 -0.91 -0.54 7.03
N TRP A 26 -1.71 0.38 6.49
CA TRP A 26 -1.85 1.75 6.98
C TRP A 26 -2.33 1.81 8.44
N ALA A 27 -3.34 1.02 8.82
CA ALA A 27 -3.79 0.96 10.21
C ALA A 27 -2.69 0.48 11.17
N SER A 28 -1.86 -0.49 10.74
CA SER A 28 -0.71 -0.96 11.50
C SER A 28 0.36 0.13 11.66
N GLN A 29 0.66 0.90 10.61
CA GLN A 29 1.58 2.04 10.69
C GLN A 29 1.05 3.17 11.58
N LEU A 30 -0.25 3.46 11.51
CA LEU A 30 -0.88 4.42 12.41
C LEU A 30 -0.82 3.97 13.88
N GLU A 31 -0.85 2.66 14.17
CA GLU A 31 -0.65 2.14 15.54
C GLU A 31 0.80 2.36 16.01
N VAL A 32 1.79 2.12 15.13
CA VAL A 32 3.21 2.46 15.39
C VAL A 32 3.35 3.96 15.67
N TRP A 33 2.73 4.80 14.85
CA TRP A 33 2.71 6.24 15.00
C TRP A 33 2.09 6.67 16.33
N GLU A 34 0.95 6.11 16.74
CA GLU A 34 0.28 6.48 17.99
C GLU A 34 1.17 6.23 19.21
N ASP A 35 1.87 5.08 19.22
CA ASP A 35 2.84 4.75 20.28
C ASP A 35 4.06 5.68 20.26
N PHE A 36 4.61 5.96 19.07
CA PHE A 36 5.71 6.89 18.87
C PHE A 36 5.37 8.32 19.31
N ASP A 37 4.25 8.85 18.84
CA ASP A 37 3.77 10.19 19.15
C ASP A 37 3.54 10.36 20.66
N ARG A 38 2.91 9.37 21.30
CA ARG A 38 2.75 9.32 22.75
C ARG A 38 4.09 9.32 23.49
N ALA A 39 5.10 8.59 22.99
CA ALA A 39 6.44 8.58 23.56
C ALA A 39 7.14 9.93 23.39
N CYS A 40 7.07 10.55 22.21
CA CYS A 40 7.65 11.87 21.94
C CYS A 40 7.01 12.98 22.78
N ARG A 41 5.66 13.03 22.84
CA ARG A 41 4.92 14.02 23.65
C ARG A 41 5.28 13.93 25.13
N LYS A 42 5.37 12.72 25.70
CA LYS A 42 5.75 12.51 27.12
C LYS A 42 7.18 12.97 27.43
N ASN A 43 8.07 12.96 26.45
CA ASN A 43 9.49 13.28 26.63
C ASN A 43 9.89 14.66 26.07
N GLY A 44 8.92 15.45 25.60
CA GLY A 44 9.16 16.77 25.02
C GLY A 44 10.11 16.72 23.83
N ILE A 45 9.90 15.73 22.94
CA ILE A 45 10.60 15.59 21.66
C ILE A 45 9.67 16.11 20.58
N LYS A 46 10.11 17.13 19.84
CA LYS A 46 9.36 17.67 18.71
C LYS A 46 9.73 16.93 17.43
N TYR A 47 8.73 16.69 16.61
CA TYR A 47 8.85 16.08 15.29
C TYR A 47 7.74 16.63 14.40
N PHE A 48 7.88 16.44 13.09
CA PHE A 48 6.93 16.91 12.09
C PHE A 48 6.70 15.80 11.06
N ALA A 49 5.48 15.67 10.54
CA ALA A 49 5.20 14.89 9.34
C ALA A 49 6.06 15.42 8.19
N ASP A 50 6.59 14.50 7.38
CA ASP A 50 7.51 14.81 6.28
C ASP A 50 7.08 14.06 5.01
N TRP A 51 7.68 14.40 3.87
CA TRP A 51 7.55 13.68 2.60
C TRP A 51 6.10 13.31 2.22
N GLY A 52 5.84 12.03 1.90
CA GLY A 52 4.53 11.52 1.50
C GLY A 52 3.47 11.68 2.59
N THR A 53 3.87 11.61 3.86
CA THR A 53 2.97 11.80 5.00
C THR A 53 2.47 13.24 5.10
N LEU A 54 3.36 14.24 4.98
CA LEU A 54 2.96 15.65 4.99
C LEU A 54 2.09 15.99 3.78
N LEU A 55 2.51 15.54 2.59
CA LEU A 55 1.77 15.74 1.35
C LEU A 55 0.37 15.09 1.42
N GLY A 56 0.28 13.88 1.96
CA GLY A 56 -0.96 13.16 2.21
C GLY A 56 -1.89 13.91 3.17
N ALA A 57 -1.36 14.40 4.30
CA ALA A 57 -2.11 15.19 5.27
C ALA A 57 -2.77 16.42 4.62
N VAL A 58 -2.03 17.15 3.78
CA VAL A 58 -2.53 18.38 3.15
C VAL A 58 -3.48 18.08 1.98
N ARG A 59 -3.15 17.10 1.13
CA ARG A 59 -3.87 16.85 -0.14
C ARG A 59 -5.07 15.93 0.01
N HIS A 60 -4.97 14.93 0.89
CA HIS A 60 -5.98 13.87 1.04
C HIS A 60 -6.59 13.81 2.45
N GLY A 61 -6.01 14.54 3.42
CA GLY A 61 -6.39 14.39 4.83
C GLY A 61 -6.07 13.00 5.38
N GLY A 62 -5.06 12.32 4.82
CA GLY A 62 -4.72 10.92 5.07
C GLY A 62 -3.65 10.42 4.09
N PHE A 63 -3.51 9.11 3.94
CA PHE A 63 -2.52 8.53 3.02
C PHE A 63 -2.78 8.92 1.56
N ILE A 64 -1.70 9.11 0.81
CA ILE A 64 -1.76 9.15 -0.65
C ILE A 64 -2.13 7.72 -1.13
N PRO A 65 -3.05 7.54 -2.09
CA PRO A 65 -3.60 6.21 -2.41
C PRO A 65 -2.56 5.15 -2.80
N TRP A 66 -1.45 5.59 -3.37
CA TRP A 66 -0.36 4.77 -3.90
C TRP A 66 0.91 4.88 -3.05
N ASP A 67 0.76 5.26 -1.80
CA ASP A 67 1.83 5.40 -0.81
C ASP A 67 1.67 4.32 0.26
N ASP A 68 2.79 3.83 0.80
CA ASP A 68 2.80 2.63 1.64
C ASP A 68 3.72 2.72 2.86
N ASP A 69 4.26 3.89 3.17
CA ASP A 69 5.03 4.16 4.37
C ASP A 69 4.58 5.45 5.08
N MET A 70 5.25 5.74 6.19
CA MET A 70 5.05 6.95 6.96
C MET A 70 6.41 7.56 7.31
N ASP A 71 6.48 8.88 7.18
CA ASP A 71 7.70 9.65 7.34
C ASP A 71 7.50 10.80 8.32
N VAL A 72 8.48 10.98 9.20
CA VAL A 72 8.62 12.15 10.05
C VAL A 72 10.03 12.70 9.97
N CYS A 73 10.16 13.98 10.29
CA CYS A 73 11.44 14.62 10.49
C CYS A 73 11.58 15.23 11.89
N MET A 74 12.83 15.34 12.33
CA MET A 74 13.20 15.97 13.59
C MET A 74 14.38 16.92 13.37
N LYS A 75 14.38 18.06 14.06
CA LYS A 75 15.61 18.86 14.22
C LYS A 75 16.71 17.98 14.82
N ARG A 76 17.96 18.18 14.39
CA ARG A 76 19.09 17.32 14.78
C ARG A 76 19.22 17.10 16.29
N GLU A 77 18.97 18.11 17.13
CA GLU A 77 19.02 17.94 18.59
C GLU A 77 17.95 16.98 19.09
N ASP A 78 16.71 17.08 18.60
CA ASP A 78 15.60 16.19 18.97
C ASP A 78 15.78 14.79 18.39
N TYR A 79 16.26 14.66 17.15
CA TYR A 79 16.65 13.38 16.55
C TYR A 79 17.69 12.65 17.42
N ASN A 80 18.73 13.36 17.84
CA ASN A 80 19.77 12.81 18.71
C ASN A 80 19.24 12.49 20.11
N ARG A 81 18.32 13.29 20.66
CA ARG A 81 17.66 13.01 21.95
C ARG A 81 16.82 11.75 21.85
N PHE A 82 15.98 11.63 20.82
CA PHE A 82 15.16 10.45 20.55
C PHE A 82 16.04 9.21 20.48
N ASN A 83 17.05 9.18 19.62
CA ASN A 83 17.93 8.01 19.44
C ASN A 83 18.62 7.52 20.72
N ARG A 84 18.91 8.42 21.67
CA ARG A 84 19.50 8.03 22.97
C ARG A 84 18.52 7.34 23.91
N MET A 85 17.24 7.65 23.81
CA MET A 85 16.21 7.17 24.76
C MET A 85 15.16 6.27 24.12
N ALA A 86 15.15 6.12 22.80
CA ALA A 86 14.09 5.48 22.04
C ALA A 86 13.74 4.07 22.59
N LYS A 87 14.77 3.28 22.94
CA LYS A 87 14.59 1.94 23.52
C LYS A 87 13.91 1.94 24.89
N ASP A 88 14.07 3.02 25.66
CA ASP A 88 13.51 3.13 27.02
C ASP A 88 12.11 3.75 27.01
N ILE A 89 11.80 4.60 26.03
CA ILE A 89 10.53 5.34 25.96
C ILE A 89 9.47 4.67 25.09
N MET A 90 9.88 3.83 24.13
CA MET A 90 8.96 3.08 23.28
C MET A 90 8.44 1.83 24.01
N PRO A 91 7.18 1.42 23.75
CA PRO A 91 6.65 0.18 24.31
C PRO A 91 7.48 -1.06 23.94
N CYS A 92 7.34 -2.13 24.72
CA CYS A 92 7.94 -3.41 24.36
C CYS A 92 7.38 -3.93 23.01
N GLY A 93 8.22 -4.65 22.26
CA GLY A 93 7.86 -5.23 20.97
C GLY A 93 8.29 -4.41 19.75
N TYR A 94 8.65 -3.13 19.92
CA TYR A 94 9.28 -2.35 18.85
C TYR A 94 10.78 -2.64 18.74
N ASP A 95 11.28 -2.65 17.51
CA ASP A 95 12.71 -2.57 17.25
C ASP A 95 13.04 -1.23 16.57
N ILE A 96 14.16 -0.64 16.98
CA ILE A 96 14.57 0.70 16.58
C ILE A 96 16.00 0.61 16.11
N TYR A 97 16.22 0.96 14.85
CA TYR A 97 17.53 0.80 14.23
C TYR A 97 17.89 1.94 13.30
N ASN A 98 19.19 2.16 13.20
CA ASN A 98 19.83 3.15 12.33
C ASN A 98 21.28 2.71 12.05
N ILE A 99 22.06 3.56 11.39
CA ILE A 99 23.46 3.27 11.05
C ILE A 99 24.36 2.97 12.26
N TYR A 100 23.96 3.38 13.48
CA TYR A 100 24.74 3.13 14.71
C TYR A 100 24.46 1.75 15.32
N SER A 101 23.34 1.11 14.99
CA SER A 101 22.90 -0.14 15.61
C SER A 101 22.88 -1.33 14.66
N ASP A 102 22.80 -1.11 13.34
CA ASP A 102 22.69 -2.20 12.35
C ASP A 102 23.73 -2.00 11.23
N GLU A 103 24.71 -2.92 11.17
CA GLU A 103 25.85 -2.85 10.24
C GLU A 103 25.42 -2.93 8.77
N ASN A 104 24.28 -3.58 8.49
CA ASN A 104 23.79 -3.77 7.13
C ASN A 104 22.88 -2.62 6.65
N ASN A 105 22.53 -1.67 7.52
CA ASN A 105 21.69 -0.54 7.16
C ASN A 105 22.50 0.54 6.41
N ASP A 106 22.04 0.94 5.22
CA ASP A 106 22.65 2.01 4.43
C ASP A 106 21.85 3.32 4.38
N ASN A 107 20.74 3.42 5.13
CA ASN A 107 19.91 4.61 5.15
C ASN A 107 20.33 5.55 6.29
N MET A 108 20.46 6.85 5.98
CA MET A 108 20.91 7.92 6.89
C MET A 108 19.78 8.44 7.80
N LEU A 109 18.93 7.53 8.28
CA LEU A 109 17.73 7.82 9.06
C LEU A 109 17.57 6.79 10.18
N THR A 110 16.61 7.02 11.08
CA THR A 110 16.20 6.05 12.11
C THR A 110 14.86 5.44 11.74
N ARG A 111 14.72 4.12 11.87
CA ARG A 111 13.46 3.41 11.66
C ARG A 111 12.95 2.81 12.97
N ILE A 112 11.65 2.92 13.17
CA ILE A 112 10.91 2.15 14.17
C ILE A 112 10.12 1.10 13.41
N ILE A 113 10.19 -0.17 13.84
CA ILE A 113 9.39 -1.25 13.29
C ILE A 113 8.69 -2.03 14.40
N ASN A 114 7.48 -2.53 14.12
CA ASN A 114 6.67 -3.31 15.04
C ASN A 114 7.16 -4.77 15.28
N GLY A 115 8.37 -5.09 14.83
CA GLY A 115 9.04 -6.38 14.98
C GLY A 115 9.93 -6.71 13.78
N ARG A 116 10.88 -7.64 13.94
CA ARG A 116 11.75 -8.11 12.83
C ARG A 116 11.21 -9.31 12.05
N ASN A 117 10.06 -9.84 12.43
CA ASN A 117 9.48 -11.05 11.84
C ASN A 117 7.99 -10.84 11.56
N ILE A 118 7.50 -11.54 10.53
CA ILE A 118 6.06 -11.70 10.28
C ILE A 118 5.43 -12.42 11.49
N SER A 119 4.27 -11.97 11.95
CA SER A 119 3.60 -12.59 13.11
C SER A 119 2.10 -12.73 12.88
N PHE A 120 1.62 -13.97 12.98
CA PHE A 120 0.19 -14.32 12.98
C PHE A 120 -0.33 -14.60 14.40
N SER A 121 0.41 -14.19 15.44
CA SER A 121 -0.08 -14.34 16.81
C SER A 121 -1.31 -13.48 17.04
N LYS A 122 -2.26 -13.98 17.83
CA LYS A 122 -3.49 -13.25 18.17
C LYS A 122 -3.20 -11.85 18.70
N GLU A 123 -2.26 -11.73 19.65
CA GLU A 123 -1.86 -10.45 20.23
C GLU A 123 -1.31 -9.46 19.18
N HIS A 124 -0.50 -9.95 18.23
CA HIS A 124 0.04 -9.10 17.17
C HIS A 124 -1.07 -8.63 16.23
N LEU A 125 -1.92 -9.54 15.74
CA LEU A 125 -2.98 -9.19 14.82
C LEU A 125 -4.04 -8.28 15.46
N GLU A 126 -4.35 -8.47 16.75
CA GLU A 126 -5.24 -7.57 17.51
C GLU A 126 -4.66 -6.17 17.65
N LYS A 127 -3.36 -6.05 17.94
CA LYS A 127 -2.69 -4.74 18.05
C LYS A 127 -2.58 -4.04 16.69
N TYR A 128 -2.21 -4.78 15.65
CA TYR A 128 -1.89 -4.24 14.33
C TYR A 128 -3.01 -4.46 13.30
N HIS A 129 -4.26 -4.49 13.78
CA HIS A 129 -5.47 -4.42 12.95
C HIS A 129 -5.54 -5.47 11.83
N GLY A 130 -5.11 -6.70 12.14
CA GLY A 130 -5.09 -7.83 11.20
C GLY A 130 -3.90 -7.88 10.26
N CYS A 131 -3.01 -6.89 10.29
CA CYS A 131 -1.78 -6.89 9.48
C CYS A 131 -0.71 -7.77 10.14
N PRO A 132 -0.24 -8.86 9.48
CA PRO A 132 0.83 -9.71 10.01
C PRO A 132 2.24 -9.20 9.68
N TYR A 133 2.32 -8.16 8.84
CA TYR A 133 3.56 -7.68 8.24
C TYR A 133 4.28 -6.69 9.14
N ILE A 134 5.58 -6.53 8.89
CA ILE A 134 6.41 -5.57 9.58
C ILE A 134 6.02 -4.17 9.12
N ALA A 135 5.39 -3.38 9.99
CA ALA A 135 5.05 -1.98 9.76
C ALA A 135 6.02 -1.09 10.54
N GLY A 136 6.24 0.12 10.05
CA GLY A 136 7.20 1.03 10.65
C GLY A 136 6.97 2.50 10.35
N LEU A 137 7.90 3.30 10.84
CA LEU A 137 7.95 4.75 10.71
C LEU A 137 9.40 5.17 10.46
N ASP A 138 9.62 5.95 9.42
CA ASP A 138 10.94 6.50 9.07
C ASP A 138 11.11 7.90 9.70
N ILE A 139 12.26 8.12 10.34
CA ILE A 139 12.59 9.36 11.05
C ILE A 139 13.83 9.99 10.42
N PHE A 140 13.62 11.07 9.70
CA PHE A 140 14.66 11.83 9.02
C PHE A 140 15.25 12.92 9.94
N PRO A 141 16.59 13.06 9.98
CA PRO A 141 17.21 14.21 10.62
C PRO A 141 17.15 15.43 9.70
N LEU A 142 16.84 16.58 10.28
CA LEU A 142 17.06 17.89 9.69
C LEU A 142 18.29 18.53 10.31
N ASP A 143 19.23 18.90 9.45
CA ASP A 143 20.56 19.42 9.78
C ASP A 143 20.70 20.90 9.47
N TYR A 144 21.52 21.59 10.26
CA TYR A 144 21.73 23.02 10.11
C TYR A 144 22.83 23.32 9.09
N ILE A 145 22.54 24.29 8.22
CA ILE A 145 23.51 24.82 7.25
C ILE A 145 24.23 26.01 7.88
N ALA A 146 25.55 26.08 7.76
CA ALA A 146 26.35 27.17 8.34
C ALA A 146 25.88 28.56 7.86
N MET A 147 25.92 29.57 8.74
CA MET A 147 25.62 30.96 8.35
C MET A 147 26.59 31.53 7.32
N LYS A 148 27.85 31.09 7.31
CA LYS A 148 28.85 31.52 6.33
C LYS A 148 28.92 30.50 5.20
N GLN A 149 28.88 30.99 3.97
CA GLN A 149 28.94 30.13 2.79
C GLN A 149 30.23 29.30 2.76
N GLU A 150 31.38 29.92 3.06
CA GLU A 150 32.68 29.22 3.11
C GLU A 150 32.68 28.02 4.08
N ASP A 151 32.01 28.16 5.23
CA ASP A 151 31.89 27.13 6.26
C ASP A 151 30.95 25.99 5.81
N ALA A 152 29.90 26.32 5.06
CA ALA A 152 28.98 25.35 4.46
C ALA A 152 29.63 24.59 3.29
N ASP A 153 30.34 25.29 2.42
CA ASP A 153 31.09 24.71 1.29
C ASP A 153 32.18 23.76 1.79
N PHE A 154 32.89 24.15 2.86
CA PHE A 154 33.88 23.28 3.50
C PHE A 154 33.25 22.00 4.07
N GLN A 155 32.12 22.12 4.77
CA GLN A 155 31.39 20.95 5.29
C GLN A 155 30.99 20.00 4.17
N GLU A 156 30.42 20.53 3.09
CA GLU A 156 30.04 19.77 1.90
C GLU A 156 31.23 19.08 1.24
N GLU A 157 32.37 19.76 1.10
CA GLU A 157 33.58 19.19 0.49
C GLU A 157 34.09 18.01 1.32
N VAL A 158 34.15 18.17 2.64
CA VAL A 158 34.57 17.09 3.55
C VAL A 158 33.59 15.92 3.49
N ILE A 159 32.29 16.16 3.53
CA ILE A 159 31.27 15.09 3.40
C ILE A 159 31.44 14.38 2.06
N SER A 160 31.63 15.12 0.96
CA SER A 160 31.81 14.57 -0.38
C SER A 160 33.03 13.66 -0.49
N ILE A 161 34.15 14.02 0.15
CA ILE A 161 35.35 13.17 0.22
C ILE A 161 35.02 11.85 0.93
N VAL A 162 34.33 11.92 2.08
CA VAL A 162 33.98 10.73 2.87
C VAL A 162 32.96 9.84 2.12
N ILE A 163 31.97 10.44 1.44
CA ILE A 163 31.01 9.73 0.59
C ILE A 163 31.72 8.99 -0.55
N ARG A 164 32.69 9.60 -1.22
CA ARG A 164 33.46 8.93 -2.30
C ARG A 164 34.15 7.66 -1.81
N VAL A 165 34.68 7.66 -0.58
CA VAL A 165 35.26 6.45 0.02
C VAL A 165 34.19 5.42 0.37
N SER A 166 33.02 5.84 0.88
CA SER A 166 31.87 4.95 1.10
C SER A 166 31.41 4.26 -0.20
N ILE A 167 31.32 5.02 -1.30
CA ILE A 167 30.99 4.51 -2.64
C ILE A 167 32.09 3.57 -3.14
N PHE A 168 33.36 3.89 -2.92
CA PHE A 168 34.49 3.02 -3.28
C PHE A 168 34.38 1.66 -2.58
N ILE A 169 34.08 1.63 -1.28
CA ILE A 169 33.88 0.39 -0.52
C ILE A 169 32.70 -0.40 -1.09
N LYS A 170 31.54 0.26 -1.31
CA LYS A 170 30.34 -0.39 -1.88
C LYS A 170 30.64 -1.02 -3.25
N LYS A 171 31.32 -0.29 -4.14
CA LYS A 171 31.68 -0.75 -5.49
C LYS A 171 32.68 -1.92 -5.50
N HIS A 172 33.54 -2.01 -4.49
CA HIS A 172 34.59 -3.03 -4.40
C HIS A 172 34.34 -4.08 -3.31
N LYS A 173 33.10 -4.19 -2.79
CA LYS A 173 32.75 -5.05 -1.64
C LYS A 173 33.26 -6.49 -1.79
N ASP A 174 33.04 -7.12 -2.94
CA ASP A 174 33.47 -8.52 -3.17
C ASP A 174 34.98 -8.66 -3.29
N LYS A 175 35.66 -7.70 -3.94
CA LYS A 175 37.12 -7.69 -4.05
C LYS A 175 37.80 -7.43 -2.70
N LEU A 176 37.17 -6.64 -1.84
CA LEU A 176 37.66 -6.38 -0.48
C LEU A 176 37.54 -7.61 0.43
N LYS A 177 36.58 -8.50 0.17
CA LYS A 177 36.45 -9.79 0.88
C LYS A 177 37.54 -10.78 0.48
N ASP A 178 38.03 -10.72 -0.76
CA ASP A 178 39.11 -11.58 -1.24
C ASP A 178 40.47 -11.19 -0.63
N GLU A 179 41.11 -12.14 0.08
CA GLU A 179 42.41 -11.95 0.69
C GLU A 179 43.54 -11.71 -0.33
N GLY A 180 43.41 -12.19 -1.57
CA GLY A 180 44.40 -12.02 -2.63
C GLY A 180 44.44 -10.61 -3.24
N ASN A 181 43.42 -9.79 -3.01
CA ASN A 181 43.30 -8.45 -3.60
C ASN A 181 44.02 -7.35 -2.79
N LEU A 182 45.33 -7.53 -2.56
CA LEU A 182 46.15 -6.65 -1.72
C LEU A 182 46.20 -5.19 -2.23
N ALA A 183 46.10 -4.96 -3.54
CA ALA A 183 46.19 -3.62 -4.12
C ALA A 183 45.00 -2.72 -3.70
N ILE A 184 43.78 -3.23 -3.81
CA ILE A 184 42.55 -2.51 -3.45
C ILE A 184 42.49 -2.29 -1.95
N LYS A 185 42.95 -3.25 -1.14
CA LYS A 185 43.02 -3.09 0.33
C LYS A 185 43.98 -1.96 0.72
N LYS A 186 45.17 -1.89 0.11
CA LYS A 186 46.13 -0.79 0.33
C LYS A 186 45.58 0.57 -0.11
N GLU A 187 44.84 0.61 -1.21
CA GLU A 187 44.17 1.82 -1.68
C GLU A 187 43.11 2.30 -0.68
N LEU A 188 42.26 1.39 -0.19
CA LEU A 188 41.30 1.69 0.87
C LEU A 188 42.00 2.17 2.15
N GLU A 189 43.07 1.50 2.60
CA GLU A 189 43.85 1.93 3.77
C GLU A 189 44.41 3.35 3.62
N SER A 190 44.85 3.72 2.41
CA SER A 190 45.31 5.08 2.10
C SER A 190 44.18 6.09 2.23
N TYR A 191 43.00 5.80 1.67
CA TYR A 191 41.83 6.67 1.78
C TYR A 191 41.35 6.82 3.23
N VAL A 192 41.28 5.72 3.97
CA VAL A 192 40.90 5.72 5.39
C VAL A 192 41.86 6.59 6.19
N LYS A 193 43.18 6.46 5.98
CA LYS A 193 44.19 7.28 6.66
C LYS A 193 44.05 8.77 6.34
N GLN A 194 43.74 9.12 5.09
CA GLN A 194 43.49 10.50 4.69
C GLN A 194 42.25 11.07 5.41
N ILE A 195 41.17 10.29 5.52
CA ILE A 195 39.97 10.69 6.27
C ILE A 195 40.28 10.85 7.76
N GLU A 196 41.02 9.93 8.36
CA GLU A 196 41.44 10.02 9.78
C GLU A 196 42.20 11.33 10.05
N GLN A 197 43.10 11.71 9.14
CA GLN A 197 43.85 12.97 9.22
C GLN A 197 42.96 14.19 9.00
N LEU A 198 42.13 14.19 7.95
CA LEU A 198 41.26 15.31 7.59
C LEU A 198 40.21 15.61 8.66
N CYS A 199 39.59 14.57 9.20
CA CYS A 199 38.49 14.67 10.16
C CYS A 199 38.95 14.56 11.62
N ALA A 200 40.25 14.36 11.88
CA ALA A 200 40.82 14.09 13.19
C ALA A 200 40.09 12.95 13.95
N VAL A 201 39.81 11.85 13.26
CA VAL A 201 39.16 10.65 13.80
C VAL A 201 40.09 9.44 13.73
N THR A 202 39.74 8.37 14.42
CA THR A 202 40.42 7.07 14.32
C THR A 202 39.37 5.99 14.13
N PHE A 203 39.57 5.13 13.13
CA PHE A 203 38.70 4.00 12.87
C PHE A 203 39.21 2.72 13.53
N ASP A 204 38.31 1.96 14.14
CA ASP A 204 38.62 0.64 14.67
C ASP A 204 38.67 -0.37 13.53
N LYS A 205 39.88 -0.85 13.22
CA LYS A 205 40.12 -1.81 12.14
C LYS A 205 39.50 -3.19 12.38
N ASN A 206 39.08 -3.48 13.61
CA ASN A 206 38.42 -4.74 13.96
C ASN A 206 36.89 -4.68 13.75
N LYS A 207 36.35 -3.50 13.43
CA LYS A 207 34.93 -3.29 13.15
C LYS A 207 34.71 -2.99 11.69
N ASP A 208 33.46 -3.04 11.26
CA ASP A 208 33.11 -2.70 9.89
C ASP A 208 33.48 -1.24 9.57
N ILE A 209 34.39 -1.05 8.62
CA ILE A 209 34.88 0.28 8.23
C ILE A 209 33.80 1.05 7.47
N GLN A 210 32.94 0.36 6.72
CA GLN A 210 31.88 1.01 5.94
C GLN A 210 30.85 1.67 6.87
N GLN A 211 30.43 0.98 7.92
CA GLN A 211 29.55 1.50 8.95
C GLN A 211 30.17 2.69 9.66
N GLN A 212 31.45 2.59 10.08
CA GLN A 212 32.11 3.70 10.75
C GLN A 212 32.25 4.95 9.86
N ILE A 213 32.47 4.76 8.54
CA ILE A 213 32.45 5.85 7.55
C ILE A 213 31.05 6.46 7.45
N ARG A 214 29.97 5.66 7.42
CA ARG A 214 28.59 6.18 7.44
C ARG A 214 28.28 6.95 8.71
N MET A 215 28.71 6.45 9.88
CA MET A 215 28.60 7.17 11.15
C MET A 215 29.42 8.47 11.16
N LEU A 216 30.52 8.55 10.40
CA LEU A 216 31.24 9.81 10.20
C LEU A 216 30.45 10.78 9.32
N ILE A 217 29.83 10.30 8.24
CA ILE A 217 28.96 11.12 7.38
C ILE A 217 27.83 11.75 8.21
N ASP A 218 27.13 10.97 9.05
CA ASP A 218 26.03 11.52 9.89
C ASP A 218 26.54 12.58 10.88
N ARG A 219 27.69 12.33 11.52
CA ARG A 219 28.33 13.30 12.40
C ARG A 219 28.72 14.59 11.67
N LEU A 220 29.27 14.46 10.46
CA LEU A 220 29.60 15.61 9.63
C LEU A 220 28.36 16.38 9.18
N CYS A 221 27.23 15.71 8.94
CA CYS A 221 25.96 16.39 8.67
C CYS A 221 25.52 17.23 9.88
N SER A 222 25.72 16.69 11.09
CA SER A 222 25.38 17.37 12.35
C SER A 222 26.40 18.41 12.84
N LEU A 223 27.34 18.88 12.00
CA LEU A 223 28.48 19.69 12.42
C LEU A 223 28.07 21.05 13.02
N TYR A 224 27.06 21.71 12.42
CA TYR A 224 26.55 23.00 12.88
C TYR A 224 25.31 22.82 13.76
N LYS A 225 25.13 23.76 14.69
CA LYS A 225 23.99 23.79 15.61
C LYS A 225 23.02 24.90 15.26
N GLU A 226 21.84 24.86 15.89
CA GLU A 226 20.76 25.83 15.64
C GLU A 226 21.21 27.30 15.74
N ARG A 227 22.08 27.62 16.69
CA ARG A 227 22.59 29.00 16.90
C ARG A 227 23.55 29.49 15.81
N GLU A 228 24.17 28.56 15.07
CA GLU A 228 25.16 28.81 14.02
C GLU A 228 24.53 28.84 12.62
N SER A 229 23.19 28.85 12.56
CA SER A 229 22.42 28.70 11.34
C SER A 229 21.13 29.52 11.32
N LYS A 230 20.64 29.81 10.11
CA LYS A 230 19.28 30.30 9.83
C LYS A 230 18.45 29.28 9.02
N GLU A 231 19.11 28.29 8.44
CA GLU A 231 18.51 27.37 7.47
C GLU A 231 18.75 25.93 7.90
N ILE A 232 17.76 25.08 7.71
CA ILE A 232 17.80 23.65 8.01
C ILE A 232 17.44 22.86 6.74
N ALA A 233 17.99 21.66 6.60
CA ALA A 233 17.70 20.80 5.46
C ALA A 233 17.99 19.32 5.76
N PRO A 234 17.42 18.38 5.00
CA PRO A 234 18.01 17.05 4.84
C PRO A 234 19.36 17.20 4.11
N LEU A 235 20.46 17.32 4.86
CA LEU A 235 21.71 17.91 4.33
C LEU A 235 22.25 17.20 3.08
N LEU A 236 22.20 15.87 3.05
CA LEU A 236 22.69 15.10 1.91
C LEU A 236 21.88 15.38 0.64
N LEU A 237 20.56 15.58 0.75
CA LEU A 237 19.71 15.93 -0.39
C LEU A 237 19.91 17.40 -0.78
N TRP A 238 20.17 18.28 0.19
CA TRP A 238 20.56 19.67 -0.09
C TRP A 238 21.88 19.77 -0.87
N MET A 239 22.82 18.84 -0.64
CA MET A 239 24.06 18.81 -1.42
C MET A 239 23.79 18.53 -2.91
N ASP A 240 22.82 17.68 -3.22
CA ASP A 240 22.41 17.38 -4.60
C ASP A 240 21.50 18.48 -5.18
N ASN A 241 20.67 19.11 -4.36
CA ASN A 241 19.77 20.20 -4.73
C ASN A 241 19.83 21.35 -3.72
N LYS A 242 20.61 22.39 -4.05
CA LYS A 242 20.86 23.54 -3.16
C LYS A 242 19.61 24.36 -2.80
N GLU A 243 18.53 24.19 -3.55
CA GLU A 243 17.25 24.85 -3.30
C GLU A 243 16.43 24.16 -2.20
N LEU A 244 16.72 22.89 -1.87
CA LEU A 244 16.04 22.10 -0.86
C LEU A 244 16.57 22.44 0.54
N LYS A 245 16.18 23.61 1.03
CA LYS A 245 16.49 24.11 2.37
C LYS A 245 15.38 25.03 2.85
N PHE A 246 15.25 25.14 4.17
CA PHE A 246 14.13 25.80 4.80
C PHE A 246 14.60 26.73 5.91
N PRO A 247 13.93 27.88 6.15
CA PRO A 247 14.14 28.63 7.38
C PRO A 247 13.86 27.74 8.58
N LYS A 248 14.77 27.70 9.55
CA LYS A 248 14.64 26.81 10.72
C LYS A 248 13.42 27.12 11.59
N GLU A 249 12.89 28.33 11.46
CA GLU A 249 11.68 28.81 12.14
C GLU A 249 10.43 28.04 11.71
N MET A 250 10.43 27.43 10.51
CA MET A 250 9.31 26.61 10.03
C MET A 250 9.08 25.35 10.88
N TYR A 251 10.12 24.90 11.58
CA TYR A 251 10.13 23.70 12.43
C TYR A 251 10.17 24.08 13.92
N THR A 252 9.30 25.01 14.35
CA THR A 252 9.25 25.47 15.75
C THR A 252 8.00 24.98 16.47
N GLU A 253 6.84 25.55 16.16
CA GLU A 253 5.54 25.14 16.70
C GLU A 253 4.72 24.47 15.59
N PRO A 254 4.25 23.22 15.78
CA PRO A 254 3.56 22.51 14.73
C PRO A 254 2.12 22.99 14.54
N VAL A 255 1.63 22.88 13.31
CA VAL A 255 0.20 22.94 12.99
C VAL A 255 -0.33 21.52 12.92
N MET A 256 -1.37 21.20 13.68
CA MET A 256 -1.95 19.85 13.65
C MET A 256 -2.87 19.69 12.44
N LEU A 257 -2.52 18.78 11.53
CA LEU A 257 -3.32 18.46 10.35
C LEU A 257 -4.03 17.12 10.53
N LYS A 258 -5.25 17.00 9.99
CA LYS A 258 -5.98 15.72 9.99
C LYS A 258 -5.25 14.72 9.08
N PHE A 259 -5.10 13.49 9.55
CA PHE A 259 -4.55 12.38 8.78
C PHE A 259 -5.32 11.10 9.14
N GLU A 260 -6.19 10.64 8.25
CA GLU A 260 -7.14 9.56 8.51
C GLU A 260 -7.98 9.85 9.78
N ASN A 261 -7.81 9.03 10.81
CA ASN A 261 -8.45 9.14 12.12
C ASN A 261 -7.54 9.76 13.21
N ILE A 262 -6.35 10.23 12.86
CA ILE A 262 -5.42 10.91 13.76
C ILE A 262 -5.17 12.37 13.33
N TYR A 263 -4.33 13.06 14.10
CA TYR A 263 -3.75 14.35 13.72
C TYR A 263 -2.23 14.24 13.75
N VAL A 264 -1.56 14.82 12.74
CA VAL A 264 -0.11 14.82 12.61
C VAL A 264 0.44 16.25 12.75
N PRO A 265 1.58 16.45 13.44
CA PRO A 265 2.20 17.76 13.54
C PRO A 265 2.87 18.11 12.21
N ALA A 266 2.48 19.20 11.56
CA ALA A 266 3.10 19.71 10.35
C ALA A 266 3.95 20.96 10.63
N PRO A 267 4.95 21.28 9.79
CA PRO A 267 5.66 22.56 9.86
C PRO A 267 4.68 23.75 9.82
N CYS A 268 4.97 24.87 10.49
CA CYS A 268 4.01 25.96 10.63
C CYS A 268 3.59 26.60 9.29
N GLU A 269 4.51 26.65 8.34
CA GLU A 269 4.29 27.08 6.95
C GLU A 269 4.44 25.88 6.00
N TYR A 270 3.68 24.81 6.24
CA TYR A 270 3.77 23.56 5.47
C TYR A 270 3.57 23.76 3.95
N ASP A 271 2.80 24.76 3.52
CA ASP A 271 2.62 25.08 2.09
C ASP A 271 3.94 25.54 1.44
N TYR A 272 4.77 26.30 2.16
CA TYR A 272 6.10 26.70 1.69
C TYR A 272 7.02 25.47 1.56
N VAL A 273 6.98 24.56 2.55
CA VAL A 273 7.76 23.32 2.57
C VAL A 273 7.39 22.45 1.36
N LEU A 274 6.10 22.15 1.17
CA LEU A 274 5.63 21.32 0.07
C LEU A 274 5.91 21.92 -1.32
N LYS A 275 5.82 23.25 -1.47
CA LYS A 275 6.20 23.92 -2.74
C LYS A 275 7.69 23.79 -3.05
N LYS A 276 8.53 23.79 -2.02
CA LYS A 276 9.97 23.61 -2.17
C LYS A 276 10.34 22.16 -2.52
N GLU A 277 9.62 21.20 -1.96
CA GLU A 277 9.85 19.76 -2.21
C GLU A 277 9.28 19.29 -3.55
N TYR A 278 8.05 19.69 -3.88
CA TYR A 278 7.27 19.11 -4.97
C TYR A 278 6.82 20.12 -6.04
N GLY A 279 7.04 21.42 -5.84
CA GLY A 279 6.54 22.46 -6.75
C GLY A 279 5.02 22.61 -6.65
N ASP A 280 4.30 22.38 -7.75
CA ASP A 280 2.83 22.36 -7.76
C ASP A 280 2.31 21.01 -7.22
N TYR A 281 2.35 20.86 -5.90
CA TYR A 281 2.04 19.61 -5.21
C TYR A 281 0.55 19.20 -5.27
N HIS A 282 -0.33 20.10 -5.72
CA HIS A 282 -1.73 19.79 -6.01
C HIS A 282 -1.89 19.00 -7.31
N LYS A 283 -0.91 19.09 -8.22
CA LYS A 283 -0.87 18.21 -9.39
C LYS A 283 -0.57 16.79 -8.93
N VAL A 284 -1.51 15.89 -9.18
CA VAL A 284 -1.33 14.46 -8.95
C VAL A 284 -0.31 13.91 -9.94
N VAL A 285 0.68 13.20 -9.43
CA VAL A 285 1.68 12.48 -10.21
C VAL A 285 1.69 11.03 -9.70
N LEU A 286 1.29 10.10 -10.56
CA LEU A 286 1.31 8.65 -10.30
C LEU A 286 2.71 8.06 -10.58
N GLU A 287 3.42 8.66 -11.53
CA GLU A 287 4.80 8.36 -11.87
C GLU A 287 5.74 8.93 -10.80
N SER A 288 6.15 8.11 -9.82
CA SER A 288 7.36 8.42 -9.07
C SER A 288 8.49 7.55 -9.59
N ASP A 289 9.65 8.17 -9.84
CA ASP A 289 10.91 7.43 -9.92
C ASP A 289 10.99 6.50 -8.70
N ASP A 290 11.28 5.23 -8.98
CA ASP A 290 11.16 4.02 -8.16
C ASP A 290 11.98 4.12 -6.85
N ALA A 291 11.51 4.93 -5.89
CA ALA A 291 12.22 5.19 -4.63
C ALA A 291 12.18 3.99 -3.68
N HIS A 292 11.13 3.16 -3.76
CA HIS A 292 10.96 1.92 -3.00
C HIS A 292 9.93 0.98 -3.65
N GLU A 293 10.05 -0.31 -3.35
CA GLU A 293 9.10 -1.33 -3.81
C GLU A 293 7.71 -1.09 -3.23
N TYR A 294 6.70 -0.89 -4.10
CA TYR A 294 5.29 -0.79 -3.70
C TYR A 294 4.47 -2.06 -4.08
N PRO A 295 3.55 -2.51 -3.22
CA PRO A 295 3.47 -2.15 -1.81
C PRO A 295 4.49 -2.98 -1.00
N TYR A 296 5.04 -2.41 0.07
CA TYR A 296 6.21 -2.91 0.79
C TYR A 296 6.04 -4.36 1.28
N TYR A 297 4.79 -4.77 1.53
CA TYR A 297 4.45 -6.07 2.07
C TYR A 297 4.45 -7.19 1.02
N TYR A 298 4.57 -6.89 -0.29
CA TYR A 298 4.64 -7.93 -1.32
C TYR A 298 5.83 -8.86 -1.13
N LYS A 299 6.97 -8.35 -0.66
CA LYS A 299 8.14 -9.18 -0.33
C LYS A 299 7.82 -10.22 0.75
N TYR A 300 6.96 -9.87 1.72
CA TYR A 300 6.51 -10.79 2.76
C TYR A 300 5.54 -11.83 2.20
N LYS A 301 4.59 -11.42 1.35
CA LYS A 301 3.67 -12.36 0.67
C LYS A 301 4.45 -13.38 -0.16
N LYS A 302 5.45 -12.92 -0.93
CA LYS A 302 6.33 -13.80 -1.70
C LYS A 302 7.10 -14.76 -0.79
N PHE A 303 7.72 -14.26 0.28
CA PHE A 303 8.41 -15.10 1.25
C PHE A 303 7.50 -16.18 1.86
N LEU A 304 6.27 -15.83 2.25
CA LEU A 304 5.30 -16.77 2.81
C LEU A 304 4.89 -17.84 1.79
N ALA A 305 4.62 -17.43 0.55
CA ALA A 305 4.27 -18.34 -0.54
C ALA A 305 5.41 -19.31 -0.89
N ASP A 306 6.66 -18.81 -0.96
CA ASP A 306 7.86 -19.62 -1.22
C ASP A 306 8.10 -20.66 -0.10
N ASN A 307 7.56 -20.42 1.09
CA ASN A 307 7.61 -21.34 2.24
C ASN A 307 6.30 -22.14 2.42
N GLY A 308 5.41 -22.15 1.44
CA GLY A 308 4.19 -22.98 1.44
C GLY A 308 3.10 -22.51 2.38
N ILE A 309 3.16 -21.27 2.88
CA ILE A 309 2.12 -20.69 3.74
C ILE A 309 1.03 -20.11 2.84
N GLN A 310 -0.18 -20.65 2.97
CA GLN A 310 -1.32 -20.21 2.18
C GLN A 310 -1.81 -18.83 2.63
N MET A 311 -1.80 -17.87 1.70
CA MET A 311 -2.37 -16.54 1.88
C MET A 311 -3.82 -16.50 1.41
N CYS A 312 -4.56 -15.45 1.80
CA CYS A 312 -5.90 -15.14 1.30
C CYS A 312 -5.82 -14.63 -0.15
N THR A 313 -5.36 -15.49 -1.06
CA THR A 313 -5.19 -15.17 -2.48
C THR A 313 -5.92 -16.21 -3.31
N PHE A 314 -6.73 -15.75 -4.25
CA PHE A 314 -7.40 -16.64 -5.20
C PHE A 314 -6.40 -17.17 -6.23
N LYS A 315 -6.37 -18.50 -6.40
CA LYS A 315 -5.63 -19.16 -7.48
C LYS A 315 -6.36 -20.43 -7.88
N ILE A 316 -6.44 -20.68 -9.18
CA ILE A 316 -7.05 -21.89 -9.73
C ILE A 316 -6.11 -22.55 -10.73
N ASN A 317 -6.21 -23.88 -10.84
CA ASN A 317 -5.58 -24.62 -11.91
C ASN A 317 -6.48 -24.59 -13.16
N MET A 318 -5.93 -24.20 -14.32
CA MET A 318 -6.74 -24.07 -15.54
C MET A 318 -7.33 -25.39 -16.05
N THR A 319 -6.67 -26.53 -15.80
CA THR A 319 -7.25 -27.85 -16.13
C THR A 319 -8.46 -28.18 -15.26
N GLU A 320 -8.44 -27.79 -13.98
CA GLU A 320 -9.59 -27.97 -13.08
C GLU A 320 -10.72 -26.99 -13.43
N TYR A 321 -10.37 -25.76 -13.76
CA TYR A 321 -11.30 -24.76 -14.28
C TYR A 321 -12.02 -25.27 -15.54
N ASP A 322 -11.29 -25.78 -16.54
CA ASP A 322 -11.89 -26.28 -17.78
C ASP A 322 -12.84 -27.45 -17.53
N LYS A 323 -12.44 -28.40 -16.67
CA LYS A 323 -13.32 -29.52 -16.27
C LYS A 323 -14.59 -29.01 -15.60
N PHE A 324 -14.45 -28.05 -14.69
CA PHE A 324 -15.57 -27.43 -13.99
C PHE A 324 -16.52 -26.73 -14.97
N MET A 325 -16.01 -25.83 -15.82
CA MET A 325 -16.82 -25.08 -16.79
C MET A 325 -17.50 -25.98 -17.82
N ASN A 326 -16.83 -27.04 -18.28
CA ASN A 326 -17.46 -28.02 -19.17
C ASN A 326 -18.64 -28.72 -18.51
N ASN A 327 -18.52 -29.10 -17.23
CA ASN A 327 -19.65 -29.66 -16.48
C ASN A 327 -20.82 -28.66 -16.36
N ILE A 328 -20.51 -27.38 -16.07
CA ILE A 328 -21.53 -26.32 -16.03
C ILE A 328 -22.26 -26.20 -17.38
N HIS A 329 -21.52 -26.19 -18.49
CA HIS A 329 -22.11 -26.10 -19.83
C HIS A 329 -23.04 -27.28 -20.15
N GLU A 330 -22.66 -28.51 -19.76
CA GLU A 330 -23.52 -29.69 -19.96
C GLU A 330 -24.79 -29.63 -19.10
N GLU A 331 -24.69 -29.20 -17.85
CA GLU A 331 -25.86 -29.02 -16.98
C GLU A 331 -26.80 -27.92 -17.51
N ARG A 332 -26.26 -26.79 -17.98
CA ARG A 332 -27.05 -25.73 -18.62
C ARG A 332 -27.78 -26.23 -19.87
N LYS A 333 -27.11 -27.01 -20.73
CA LYS A 333 -27.76 -27.63 -21.91
C LYS A 333 -28.96 -28.49 -21.51
N LYS A 334 -28.81 -29.35 -20.50
CA LYS A 334 -29.91 -30.19 -19.99
C LYS A 334 -31.09 -29.35 -19.49
N ARG A 335 -30.83 -28.27 -18.75
CA ARG A 335 -31.87 -27.39 -18.21
C ARG A 335 -32.63 -26.65 -19.31
N ARG A 336 -31.93 -26.09 -20.30
CA ARG A 336 -32.53 -25.40 -21.45
C ARG A 336 -33.51 -26.27 -22.22
N LEU A 337 -33.23 -27.58 -22.36
CA LEU A 337 -34.14 -28.53 -23.01
C LEU A 337 -35.46 -28.73 -22.25
N THR A 338 -35.47 -28.49 -20.94
CA THR A 338 -36.64 -28.66 -20.07
C THR A 338 -37.37 -27.36 -19.74
N LYS A 339 -36.81 -26.21 -20.14
CA LYS A 339 -37.37 -24.90 -19.85
C LYS A 339 -38.68 -24.70 -20.63
N LYS A 340 -39.75 -24.40 -19.91
CA LYS A 340 -41.10 -24.13 -20.46
C LYS A 340 -41.52 -22.67 -20.39
N ASP A 341 -40.73 -21.84 -19.70
CA ASP A 341 -41.00 -20.43 -19.50
C ASP A 341 -40.46 -19.60 -20.67
N ASN A 342 -41.30 -18.69 -21.18
CA ASN A 342 -40.96 -17.84 -22.31
C ASN A 342 -40.28 -16.53 -21.88
N LYS A 343 -40.38 -16.13 -20.59
CA LYS A 343 -39.67 -14.96 -20.08
C LYS A 343 -38.27 -15.33 -19.58
N LYS A 344 -37.35 -14.37 -19.72
CA LYS A 344 -35.98 -14.49 -19.20
C LYS A 344 -35.92 -13.92 -17.78
N LYS A 345 -35.58 -14.75 -16.80
CA LYS A 345 -35.49 -14.35 -15.38
C LYS A 345 -34.10 -13.82 -15.07
N ILE A 346 -34.03 -12.55 -14.69
CA ILE A 346 -32.78 -11.83 -14.42
C ILE A 346 -32.75 -11.43 -12.95
N LEU A 347 -31.71 -11.85 -12.24
CA LEU A 347 -31.52 -11.53 -10.83
C LEU A 347 -30.30 -10.64 -10.63
N PHE A 348 -30.52 -9.42 -10.16
CA PHE A 348 -29.46 -8.51 -9.73
C PHE A 348 -29.20 -8.69 -8.23
N MET A 349 -27.92 -8.86 -7.88
CA MET A 349 -27.46 -9.11 -6.51
C MET A 349 -26.45 -8.04 -6.06
N PRO A 350 -26.91 -6.80 -5.81
CA PRO A 350 -26.07 -5.77 -5.19
C PRO A 350 -25.77 -6.15 -3.74
N PHE A 351 -24.62 -5.73 -3.19
CA PHE A 351 -24.29 -5.96 -1.77
C PHE A 351 -24.33 -4.69 -0.92
N LYS A 352 -24.37 -3.50 -1.54
CA LYS A 352 -24.57 -2.21 -0.89
C LYS A 352 -25.37 -1.25 -1.77
N ALA A 353 -26.23 -0.44 -1.18
CA ALA A 353 -27.06 0.52 -1.91
C ALA A 353 -26.21 1.64 -2.57
N GLN A 354 -25.18 2.15 -1.91
CA GLN A 354 -24.23 3.14 -2.47
C GLN A 354 -23.60 2.70 -3.81
N ASN A 355 -23.47 1.39 -4.02
CA ASN A 355 -22.83 0.83 -5.20
C ASN A 355 -23.81 0.61 -6.36
N TRP A 356 -25.12 0.79 -6.15
CA TRP A 356 -26.17 0.54 -7.15
C TRP A 356 -25.93 1.24 -8.49
N LYS A 357 -25.40 2.47 -8.44
CA LYS A 357 -25.10 3.30 -9.61
C LYS A 357 -24.31 2.59 -10.72
N ASN A 358 -23.47 1.60 -10.36
CA ASN A 358 -22.63 0.88 -11.32
C ASN A 358 -23.39 -0.27 -12.01
N MET A 359 -24.42 -0.83 -11.37
CA MET A 359 -25.29 -1.85 -12.00
C MET A 359 -26.49 -1.24 -12.72
N GLU A 360 -26.85 -0.01 -12.36
CA GLU A 360 -28.05 0.67 -12.84
C GLU A 360 -28.15 0.76 -14.38
N PRO A 361 -27.11 1.12 -15.15
CA PRO A 361 -27.21 1.17 -16.61
C PRO A 361 -27.63 -0.17 -17.22
N LEU A 362 -27.04 -1.26 -16.75
CA LEU A 362 -27.38 -2.61 -17.20
C LEU A 362 -28.80 -2.99 -16.77
N TRP A 363 -29.19 -2.68 -15.54
CA TRP A 363 -30.55 -2.93 -15.04
C TRP A 363 -31.62 -2.22 -15.90
N ARG A 364 -31.38 -0.96 -16.30
CA ARG A 364 -32.27 -0.21 -17.19
C ARG A 364 -32.45 -0.89 -18.53
N LYS A 365 -31.37 -1.36 -19.14
CA LYS A 365 -31.41 -2.14 -20.40
C LYS A 365 -32.26 -3.41 -20.26
N TYR A 366 -32.18 -4.10 -19.12
CA TYR A 366 -32.97 -5.32 -18.89
C TYR A 366 -34.46 -5.04 -18.65
N ILE A 367 -34.83 -3.98 -17.93
CA ILE A 367 -36.24 -3.69 -17.63
C ILE A 367 -37.01 -3.10 -18.82
N GLU A 368 -36.30 -2.53 -19.81
CA GLU A 368 -36.89 -2.02 -21.05
C GLU A 368 -37.42 -3.14 -21.97
N ASP A 369 -36.86 -4.35 -21.88
CA ASP A 369 -37.32 -5.50 -22.65
C ASP A 369 -38.39 -6.28 -21.88
N ALA A 370 -39.63 -6.21 -22.37
CA ALA A 370 -40.81 -6.85 -21.76
C ALA A 370 -40.72 -8.40 -21.67
N ASN A 371 -39.78 -9.02 -22.38
CA ASN A 371 -39.49 -10.45 -22.28
C ASN A 371 -38.68 -10.81 -21.03
N ASN A 372 -38.12 -9.82 -20.33
CA ASN A 372 -37.41 -10.03 -19.09
C ASN A 372 -38.36 -9.95 -17.88
N ASP A 373 -38.06 -10.76 -16.88
CA ASP A 373 -38.57 -10.68 -15.53
C ASP A 373 -37.38 -10.34 -14.62
N VAL A 374 -37.30 -9.09 -14.16
CA VAL A 374 -36.11 -8.52 -13.52
C VAL A 374 -36.36 -8.36 -12.03
N ILE A 375 -35.51 -8.98 -11.23
CA ILE A 375 -35.56 -8.96 -9.78
C ILE A 375 -34.27 -8.33 -9.24
N VAL A 376 -34.40 -7.50 -8.20
CA VAL A 376 -33.27 -6.98 -7.44
C VAL A 376 -33.34 -7.56 -6.03
N MET A 377 -32.33 -8.32 -5.64
CA MET A 377 -32.22 -8.93 -4.31
C MET A 377 -30.87 -8.56 -3.71
N PRO A 378 -30.81 -7.53 -2.85
CA PRO A 378 -29.61 -7.21 -2.10
C PRO A 378 -29.14 -8.42 -1.29
N ILE A 379 -27.83 -8.64 -1.26
CA ILE A 379 -27.22 -9.76 -0.52
C ILE A 379 -26.51 -9.29 0.75
N SER A 380 -26.51 -10.18 1.74
CA SER A 380 -25.91 -9.99 3.03
C SER A 380 -24.41 -9.95 2.88
N TYR A 381 -23.86 -8.85 3.40
CA TYR A 381 -22.45 -8.53 3.40
C TYR A 381 -21.92 -8.66 4.82
N TYR A 382 -20.67 -9.12 4.97
CA TYR A 382 -20.09 -9.38 6.28
C TYR A 382 -18.66 -8.84 6.37
N TYR A 383 -18.34 -8.27 7.52
CA TYR A 383 -16.97 -7.99 7.93
C TYR A 383 -16.31 -9.23 8.50
N LYS A 384 -15.05 -9.46 8.13
CA LYS A 384 -14.22 -10.51 8.71
C LYS A 384 -13.52 -9.99 9.96
N ASN A 385 -13.50 -10.83 10.98
CA ASN A 385 -12.69 -10.64 12.17
C ASN A 385 -11.34 -11.33 12.00
N ILE A 386 -10.38 -10.89 12.80
CA ILE A 386 -9.01 -11.42 12.83
C ILE A 386 -8.99 -12.93 13.15
N ASP A 387 -9.94 -13.41 13.94
CA ASP A 387 -10.08 -14.83 14.30
C ASP A 387 -10.80 -15.67 13.22
N GLY A 388 -11.16 -15.07 12.08
CA GLY A 388 -11.86 -15.70 10.98
C GLY A 388 -13.38 -15.76 11.15
N THR A 389 -13.93 -15.30 12.28
CA THR A 389 -15.38 -15.12 12.43
C THR A 389 -15.87 -13.96 11.57
N VAL A 390 -17.18 -13.87 11.35
CA VAL A 390 -17.79 -12.83 10.54
C VAL A 390 -18.89 -12.09 11.30
N GLU A 391 -19.03 -10.81 11.01
CA GLU A 391 -20.05 -9.93 11.57
C GLU A 391 -20.87 -9.34 10.41
N GLN A 392 -22.20 -9.44 10.47
CA GLN A 392 -23.06 -8.95 9.39
C GLN A 392 -23.05 -7.42 9.33
N TYR A 393 -22.81 -6.87 8.15
CA TYR A 393 -22.99 -5.45 7.87
C TYR A 393 -24.48 -5.11 7.85
N ILE A 394 -24.84 -4.03 8.54
CA ILE A 394 -26.20 -3.50 8.56
C ILE A 394 -26.25 -2.33 7.58
N GLU A 395 -26.98 -2.54 6.48
CA GLU A 395 -27.22 -1.52 5.46
C GLU A 395 -28.03 -0.37 6.07
N ASN A 396 -27.48 0.85 5.98
CA ASN A 396 -28.11 2.06 6.49
C ASN A 396 -28.60 2.97 5.37
N GLU A 397 -28.17 2.72 4.13
CA GLU A 397 -28.61 3.45 2.95
C GLU A 397 -29.87 2.82 2.33
N LYS A 398 -30.55 3.60 1.50
CA LYS A 398 -31.76 3.16 0.80
C LYS A 398 -31.49 3.08 -0.69
N TYR A 399 -32.00 2.02 -1.31
CA TYR A 399 -32.12 1.95 -2.76
C TYR A 399 -33.04 3.07 -3.27
N PRO A 400 -32.83 3.56 -4.50
CA PRO A 400 -33.72 4.55 -5.11
C PRO A 400 -35.18 4.05 -5.17
N GLU A 401 -36.16 4.95 -5.03
CA GLU A 401 -37.58 4.59 -4.93
C GLU A 401 -38.14 3.81 -6.13
N TYR A 402 -37.51 3.94 -7.31
CA TYR A 402 -37.89 3.20 -8.51
C TYR A 402 -37.39 1.75 -8.54
N ILE A 403 -36.56 1.35 -7.56
CA ILE A 403 -36.05 -0.01 -7.41
C ILE A 403 -36.90 -0.75 -6.39
N HIS A 404 -37.61 -1.77 -6.86
CA HIS A 404 -38.26 -2.73 -5.98
C HIS A 404 -37.28 -3.83 -5.61
N VAL A 405 -36.82 -3.82 -4.36
CA VAL A 405 -35.96 -4.87 -3.81
C VAL A 405 -36.79 -5.94 -3.12
N ILE A 406 -36.36 -7.20 -3.26
CA ILE A 406 -36.89 -8.33 -2.50
C ILE A 406 -35.90 -8.75 -1.41
N SER A 407 -36.42 -9.24 -0.28
CA SER A 407 -35.60 -9.76 0.80
C SER A 407 -34.99 -11.13 0.42
N GLU A 408 -33.80 -11.42 0.93
CA GLU A 408 -33.20 -12.77 0.83
C GLU A 408 -34.06 -13.85 1.50
N ASP A 409 -34.78 -13.49 2.56
CA ASP A 409 -35.66 -14.43 3.28
C ASP A 409 -36.87 -14.84 2.44
N ASP A 410 -37.28 -13.98 1.51
CA ASP A 410 -38.42 -14.18 0.63
C ASP A 410 -38.02 -14.85 -0.70
N TYR A 411 -36.72 -15.15 -0.88
CA TYR A 411 -36.19 -15.63 -2.15
C TYR A 411 -35.07 -16.66 -2.00
N ASP A 412 -35.43 -17.92 -2.25
CA ASP A 412 -34.47 -19.01 -2.22
C ASP A 412 -33.83 -19.26 -3.59
N ILE A 413 -32.61 -18.75 -3.76
CA ILE A 413 -31.81 -18.91 -4.98
C ILE A 413 -31.44 -20.36 -5.29
N THR A 414 -31.50 -21.27 -4.32
CA THR A 414 -31.16 -22.69 -4.52
C THR A 414 -32.31 -23.46 -5.18
N THR A 415 -33.53 -22.94 -5.09
CA THR A 415 -34.73 -23.53 -5.69
C THR A 415 -35.27 -22.69 -6.86
N CYS A 416 -34.95 -21.40 -6.90
CA CYS A 416 -35.37 -20.48 -7.93
C CYS A 416 -34.27 -20.33 -9.01
N TYR A 417 -34.38 -21.11 -10.09
CA TYR A 417 -33.48 -21.04 -11.24
C TYR A 417 -33.60 -19.73 -12.02
N GLN A 418 -32.46 -19.10 -12.32
CA GLN A 418 -32.36 -17.85 -13.07
C GLN A 418 -31.75 -18.08 -14.46
N ASP A 419 -32.19 -17.31 -15.44
CA ASP A 419 -31.51 -17.29 -16.73
C ASP A 419 -30.22 -16.48 -16.69
N GLU A 420 -30.23 -15.40 -15.90
CA GLU A 420 -29.04 -14.61 -15.66
C GLU A 420 -28.99 -14.13 -14.22
N ILE A 421 -27.80 -14.23 -13.62
CA ILE A 421 -27.50 -13.63 -12.33
C ILE A 421 -26.44 -12.57 -12.58
N VAL A 422 -26.70 -11.35 -12.13
CA VAL A 422 -25.77 -10.23 -12.18
C VAL A 422 -25.27 -9.96 -10.77
N ILE A 423 -23.97 -10.13 -10.54
CA ILE A 423 -23.32 -9.93 -9.24
C ILE A 423 -22.45 -8.69 -9.23
N GLN A 424 -22.26 -8.14 -8.03
CA GLN A 424 -21.38 -6.99 -7.81
C GLN A 424 -20.19 -7.28 -6.89
N ASN A 425 -20.31 -8.26 -5.99
CA ASN A 425 -19.22 -8.68 -5.12
C ASN A 425 -18.38 -9.78 -5.80
N PRO A 426 -17.09 -9.55 -6.12
CA PRO A 426 -16.31 -10.53 -6.87
C PRO A 426 -15.45 -11.46 -6.01
N TYR A 427 -15.34 -11.21 -4.71
CA TYR A 427 -14.24 -11.76 -3.92
C TYR A 427 -14.48 -13.16 -3.38
N ASP A 428 -15.73 -13.62 -3.31
CA ASP A 428 -16.15 -14.78 -2.49
C ASP A 428 -15.52 -14.69 -1.09
N GLU A 429 -14.58 -15.60 -0.77
CA GLU A 429 -13.84 -15.67 0.49
C GLU A 429 -12.44 -15.03 0.46
N TYR A 430 -12.00 -14.46 -0.68
CA TYR A 430 -10.61 -14.04 -0.90
C TYR A 430 -10.34 -12.55 -0.66
N ASN A 431 -11.30 -11.81 -0.09
CA ASN A 431 -11.04 -10.47 0.43
C ASN A 431 -10.63 -10.56 1.91
N VAL A 432 -9.61 -9.83 2.34
CA VAL A 432 -9.11 -9.91 3.73
C VAL A 432 -10.05 -9.28 4.75
N ALA A 433 -10.84 -8.28 4.34
CA ALA A 433 -11.70 -7.53 5.24
C ALA A 433 -13.16 -7.99 5.23
N THR A 434 -13.64 -8.51 4.10
CA THR A 434 -15.09 -8.72 3.89
C THR A 434 -15.40 -10.05 3.19
N THR A 435 -16.66 -10.47 3.26
CA THR A 435 -17.18 -11.66 2.54
C THR A 435 -18.69 -11.55 2.37
N VAL A 436 -19.25 -12.45 1.56
CA VAL A 436 -20.69 -12.74 1.50
C VAL A 436 -20.94 -14.17 2.00
N HIS A 437 -22.20 -14.55 2.18
CA HIS A 437 -22.53 -15.93 2.52
C HIS A 437 -22.10 -16.90 1.40
N PRO A 438 -21.55 -18.11 1.68
CA PRO A 438 -21.07 -19.05 0.65
C PRO A 438 -22.09 -19.46 -0.43
N LYS A 439 -23.39 -19.35 -0.12
CA LYS A 439 -24.49 -19.56 -1.10
C LYS A 439 -24.45 -18.56 -2.27
N TYR A 440 -23.81 -17.41 -2.06
CA TYR A 440 -23.67 -16.30 -3.01
C TYR A 440 -22.27 -16.21 -3.62
N TYR A 441 -21.40 -17.18 -3.37
CA TYR A 441 -20.11 -17.23 -4.05
C TYR A 441 -20.29 -17.42 -5.54
N ALA A 442 -19.48 -16.75 -6.35
CA ALA A 442 -19.51 -16.84 -7.81
C ALA A 442 -19.42 -18.31 -8.28
N LYS A 443 -18.57 -19.10 -7.63
CA LYS A 443 -18.43 -20.55 -7.89
C LYS A 443 -19.71 -21.34 -7.62
N THR A 444 -20.54 -20.90 -6.68
CA THR A 444 -21.85 -21.51 -6.34
C THR A 444 -22.94 -20.99 -7.28
N LEU A 445 -22.99 -19.68 -7.51
CA LEU A 445 -24.01 -19.03 -8.32
C LEU A 445 -23.99 -19.49 -9.78
N ILE A 446 -22.79 -19.67 -10.36
CA ILE A 446 -22.65 -20.11 -11.75
C ILE A 446 -23.30 -21.49 -12.01
N GLN A 447 -23.42 -22.32 -10.97
CA GLN A 447 -24.07 -23.63 -11.04
C GLN A 447 -25.59 -23.53 -11.15
N ASN A 448 -26.20 -22.39 -10.81
CA ASN A 448 -27.65 -22.20 -10.71
C ASN A 448 -28.20 -21.15 -11.69
N THR A 449 -27.40 -20.77 -12.70
CA THR A 449 -27.81 -19.83 -13.75
C THR A 449 -27.33 -20.27 -15.12
N ASP A 450 -28.00 -19.79 -16.18
CA ASP A 450 -27.56 -19.95 -17.57
C ASP A 450 -26.44 -18.97 -17.96
N LYS A 451 -26.36 -17.82 -17.28
CA LYS A 451 -25.32 -16.81 -17.45
C LYS A 451 -25.05 -16.13 -16.09
N LEU A 452 -23.78 -16.04 -15.72
CA LEU A 452 -23.32 -15.24 -14.58
C LEU A 452 -22.57 -14.02 -15.13
N THR A 453 -23.06 -12.83 -14.78
CA THR A 453 -22.47 -11.55 -15.21
C THR A 453 -21.91 -10.84 -13.98
N TYR A 454 -20.66 -10.39 -14.04
CA TYR A 454 -20.04 -9.56 -13.01
C TYR A 454 -19.93 -8.11 -13.49
N VAL A 455 -20.42 -7.20 -12.65
CA VAL A 455 -20.26 -5.75 -12.83
C VAL A 455 -19.51 -5.20 -11.62
N PRO A 456 -18.30 -4.63 -11.79
CA PRO A 456 -17.54 -4.04 -10.70
C PRO A 456 -18.35 -3.00 -9.92
N TRP A 457 -18.21 -3.03 -8.61
CA TRP A 457 -18.81 -2.02 -7.73
C TRP A 457 -18.09 -0.67 -7.77
N PHE A 458 -17.01 -0.56 -8.54
CA PHE A 458 -16.12 0.59 -8.59
C PHE A 458 -15.74 0.95 -10.03
N VAL A 459 -15.18 2.15 -10.19
CA VAL A 459 -14.57 2.65 -11.43
C VAL A 459 -13.26 3.32 -11.04
N THR A 460 -12.17 3.00 -11.74
CA THR A 460 -10.86 3.67 -11.59
C THR A 460 -10.69 4.74 -12.66
N ASP A 461 -9.70 5.61 -12.49
CA ASP A 461 -9.19 6.38 -13.62
C ASP A 461 -8.57 5.44 -14.67
N GLU A 462 -8.32 5.95 -15.87
CA GLU A 462 -7.62 5.20 -16.89
C GLU A 462 -6.17 4.93 -16.48
N ILE A 463 -5.83 3.65 -16.40
CA ILE A 463 -4.52 3.19 -15.95
C ILE A 463 -3.58 3.12 -17.16
N GLN A 464 -2.40 3.73 -17.05
CA GLN A 464 -1.36 3.59 -18.06
C GLN A 464 -0.73 2.18 -17.98
N GLN A 465 -0.29 1.65 -19.12
CA GLN A 465 0.21 0.27 -19.18
C GLN A 465 1.48 0.03 -18.34
N ASP A 466 2.26 1.08 -18.11
CA ASP A 466 3.49 1.10 -17.32
C ASP A 466 3.30 1.59 -15.88
N ASP A 467 2.08 1.88 -15.45
CA ASP A 467 1.78 2.20 -14.04
C ASP A 467 1.92 0.95 -13.16
N MET A 468 3.11 0.81 -12.57
CA MET A 468 3.44 -0.33 -11.73
C MET A 468 2.60 -0.41 -10.45
N ARG A 469 2.21 0.71 -9.85
CA ARG A 469 1.46 0.72 -8.57
C ARG A 469 0.01 0.31 -8.79
N SER A 470 -0.60 0.83 -9.86
CA SER A 470 -1.92 0.39 -10.30
C SER A 470 -1.89 -1.08 -10.71
N ASP A 471 -0.87 -1.52 -11.48
CA ASP A 471 -0.70 -2.92 -11.85
C ASP A 471 -0.69 -3.84 -10.62
N LYS A 472 0.04 -3.51 -9.55
CA LYS A 472 0.02 -4.29 -8.30
C LYS A 472 -1.36 -4.36 -7.69
N SER A 473 -2.06 -3.24 -7.58
CA SER A 473 -3.40 -3.18 -7.01
C SER A 473 -4.43 -4.00 -7.80
N MET A 474 -4.23 -4.17 -9.12
CA MET A 474 -5.07 -5.05 -9.96
C MET A 474 -5.10 -6.50 -9.46
N ASP A 475 -4.07 -6.98 -8.75
CA ASP A 475 -4.07 -8.34 -8.20
C ASP A 475 -5.27 -8.60 -7.28
N ALA A 476 -5.78 -7.56 -6.59
CA ALA A 476 -6.86 -7.66 -5.61
C ALA A 476 -8.27 -7.69 -6.23
N TYR A 477 -8.44 -7.26 -7.48
CA TYR A 477 -9.77 -7.15 -8.10
C TYR A 477 -9.88 -7.75 -9.50
N VAL A 478 -8.77 -8.09 -10.15
CA VAL A 478 -8.77 -8.79 -11.45
C VAL A 478 -8.70 -10.30 -11.24
N ASN A 479 -7.77 -10.77 -10.41
CA ASN A 479 -7.60 -12.20 -10.13
C ASN A 479 -8.48 -12.65 -8.96
N VAL A 480 -9.79 -12.61 -9.17
CA VAL A 480 -10.81 -12.90 -8.16
C VAL A 480 -11.90 -13.82 -8.73
N PRO A 481 -12.60 -14.61 -7.88
CA PRO A 481 -13.58 -15.60 -8.35
C PRO A 481 -14.67 -15.03 -9.25
N GLY A 482 -15.21 -13.84 -8.93
CA GLY A 482 -16.24 -13.19 -9.72
C GLY A 482 -15.81 -12.87 -11.14
N VAL A 483 -14.53 -12.53 -11.35
CA VAL A 483 -13.97 -12.30 -12.69
C VAL A 483 -13.70 -13.61 -13.41
N VAL A 484 -13.09 -14.58 -12.72
CA VAL A 484 -12.65 -15.82 -13.35
C VAL A 484 -13.81 -16.75 -13.69
N TYR A 485 -14.79 -16.88 -12.79
CA TYR A 485 -15.94 -17.76 -13.01
C TYR A 485 -17.00 -17.13 -13.91
N ALA A 486 -17.30 -15.83 -13.80
CA ALA A 486 -18.36 -15.21 -14.59
C ALA A 486 -18.25 -15.51 -16.09
N ASP A 487 -19.39 -15.68 -16.73
CA ASP A 487 -19.49 -15.83 -18.19
C ASP A 487 -19.21 -14.50 -18.88
N GLU A 488 -19.53 -13.39 -18.22
CA GLU A 488 -19.33 -12.03 -18.71
C GLU A 488 -18.87 -11.09 -17.60
N VAL A 489 -17.88 -10.24 -17.88
CA VAL A 489 -17.36 -9.22 -16.97
C VAL A 489 -17.41 -7.88 -17.68
N ILE A 490 -18.16 -6.93 -17.14
CA ILE A 490 -18.35 -5.61 -17.77
C ILE A 490 -17.42 -4.59 -17.11
N VAL A 491 -16.54 -3.95 -17.87
CA VAL A 491 -15.60 -2.94 -17.38
C VAL A 491 -15.77 -1.60 -18.09
N GLN A 492 -15.27 -0.52 -17.49
CA GLN A 492 -15.61 0.85 -17.92
C GLN A 492 -15.01 1.30 -19.27
N SER A 493 -14.00 0.60 -19.80
CA SER A 493 -13.35 1.00 -21.05
C SER A 493 -12.54 -0.14 -21.70
N ASP A 494 -12.23 0.05 -22.99
CA ASP A 494 -11.37 -0.87 -23.74
C ASP A 494 -9.95 -0.96 -23.16
N ASN A 495 -9.43 0.14 -22.61
CA ASN A 495 -8.12 0.15 -21.97
C ASN A 495 -8.12 -0.73 -20.72
N ILE A 496 -9.08 -0.54 -19.82
CA ILE A 496 -9.24 -1.37 -18.62
C ILE A 496 -9.49 -2.84 -18.99
N ARG A 497 -10.31 -3.10 -20.02
CA ARG A 497 -10.51 -4.45 -20.58
C ARG A 497 -9.18 -5.10 -20.98
N ASN A 498 -8.35 -4.40 -21.73
CA ASN A 498 -7.06 -4.91 -22.18
C ASN A 498 -6.11 -5.17 -21.00
N LEU A 499 -6.14 -4.34 -19.96
CA LEU A 499 -5.35 -4.55 -18.74
C LEU A 499 -5.78 -5.79 -17.97
N TYR A 500 -7.09 -6.03 -17.82
CA TYR A 500 -7.60 -7.26 -17.19
C TYR A 500 -7.15 -8.51 -17.97
N ILE A 501 -7.29 -8.49 -19.31
CA ILE A 501 -6.88 -9.60 -20.17
C ILE A 501 -5.37 -9.87 -20.03
N ARG A 502 -4.54 -8.82 -20.11
CA ARG A 502 -3.08 -8.92 -19.93
C ARG A 502 -2.74 -9.54 -18.57
N LYS A 503 -3.38 -9.08 -17.51
CA LYS A 503 -3.10 -9.52 -16.14
C LYS A 503 -3.49 -10.99 -15.93
N LEU A 504 -4.68 -11.41 -16.37
CA LEU A 504 -5.14 -12.79 -16.26
C LEU A 504 -4.30 -13.75 -17.12
N ALA A 505 -3.96 -13.35 -18.35
CA ALA A 505 -3.04 -14.13 -19.21
C ALA A 505 -1.66 -14.27 -18.56
N GLY A 506 -1.11 -13.20 -17.98
CA GLY A 506 0.16 -13.25 -17.25
C GLY A 506 0.14 -14.17 -16.02
N ILE A 507 -1.01 -14.34 -15.37
CA ILE A 507 -1.18 -15.22 -14.19
C ILE A 507 -1.39 -16.68 -14.60
N TYR A 508 -2.20 -16.94 -15.62
CA TYR A 508 -2.69 -18.27 -15.98
C TYR A 508 -2.06 -18.87 -17.25
N GLY A 509 -1.21 -18.11 -17.96
CA GLY A 509 -0.54 -18.50 -19.20
C GLY A 509 -1.15 -17.81 -20.43
N ASP A 510 -0.31 -17.43 -21.39
CA ASP A 510 -0.71 -16.70 -22.60
C ASP A 510 -1.74 -17.47 -23.45
N GLU A 511 -1.75 -18.79 -23.37
CA GLU A 511 -2.74 -19.66 -24.03
C GLU A 511 -4.18 -19.41 -23.58
N THR A 512 -4.36 -18.84 -22.37
CA THR A 512 -5.68 -18.54 -21.80
C THR A 512 -6.27 -17.23 -22.32
N THR A 513 -5.52 -16.42 -23.07
CA THR A 513 -5.92 -15.09 -23.56
C THR A 513 -7.30 -15.09 -24.23
N SER A 514 -7.59 -16.10 -25.05
CA SER A 514 -8.87 -16.21 -25.76
C SER A 514 -10.07 -16.37 -24.81
N ILE A 515 -9.88 -17.03 -23.66
CA ILE A 515 -10.90 -17.17 -22.63
C ILE A 515 -11.27 -15.78 -22.09
N TRP A 516 -10.28 -14.98 -21.73
CA TRP A 516 -10.49 -13.65 -21.14
C TRP A 516 -11.04 -12.66 -22.16
N GLN A 517 -10.59 -12.71 -23.42
CA GLN A 517 -11.12 -11.87 -24.50
C GLN A 517 -12.62 -12.07 -24.76
N ASN A 518 -13.09 -13.31 -24.61
CA ASN A 518 -14.51 -13.66 -24.82
C ASN A 518 -15.40 -13.25 -23.64
N LYS A 519 -14.85 -13.19 -22.42
CA LYS A 519 -15.61 -12.91 -21.20
C LYS A 519 -15.65 -11.43 -20.84
N ILE A 520 -14.53 -10.72 -21.02
CA ILE A 520 -14.39 -9.34 -20.54
C ILE A 520 -14.82 -8.40 -21.66
N ILE A 521 -15.81 -7.57 -21.39
CA ILE A 521 -16.39 -6.62 -22.34
C ILE A 521 -16.31 -5.20 -21.80
N ALA A 522 -16.09 -4.24 -22.72
CA ALA A 522 -16.16 -2.83 -22.41
C ALA A 522 -17.53 -2.31 -22.87
N GLU A 523 -18.37 -1.90 -21.91
CA GLU A 523 -19.70 -1.34 -22.19
C GLU A 523 -19.96 -0.19 -21.20
N ILE A 524 -20.51 0.93 -21.70
CA ILE A 524 -20.81 2.16 -20.94
C ILE A 524 -22.24 2.11 -20.42
#